data_AF-A0A853I863-F1
#
_entry.id   AF-A0A853I863-F1
#
_cell.length_a   1.000
_cell.length_b   1.000
_cell.length_c   1.000
_cell.angle_alpha   90.00
_cell.angle_beta   90.00
_cell.angle_gamma   90.00
#
_symmetry.space_group_name_H-M   'P 1'
#
loop_
_entity.id
_entity.type
_entity.pdbx_description
1 polymer ?
#
loop_
_entity_poly.entity_id
_entity_poly.type
_entity_poly.pdbx_seq_one_letter_code
_entity_poly.pdbx_strand_id
1 'polypeptide(L)'
;MATSTQATKTAIGFVKKSYGEVYAYDASGQQRILKSGEEVYGFDTIKTYSGFIMVEFVDGSWMDMGADDQMTFNESLFGKKALTALMNIEPDDVTLIKEALVAGKDPTDIAQPTAAGPATEGAIEDLGSTPPIIGREPQAVLSEEILPSITTTGIEQRESQARTISEIEVDEPDKAIAITPVPVSIIGTAADDIIFGTSGDDLIEAGPGNDTITGNSGADGFVWSQGDDGTAIAPAVDTITDFSRGEGDFLNVSDLLVGEDASNLDQFLQLNFAGGSTLINISPDGSGVVTQQVLLSGVDLSVDFGTADSATIVTNLLDEGSVVIT
;
A
#
# COMPACT_ATOMS: atom_id res chain seq x y z
N MET A 1 -22.03 -34.35 -28.85
CA MET A 1 -22.14 -33.37 -27.76
C MET A 1 -20.76 -32.76 -27.61
N ALA A 2 -20.53 -31.57 -28.17
CA ALA A 2 -19.26 -30.89 -28.00
C ALA A 2 -19.25 -30.30 -26.59
N THR A 3 -18.47 -30.89 -25.70
CA THR A 3 -18.08 -30.26 -24.44
C THR A 3 -17.37 -28.97 -24.82
N SER A 4 -18.04 -27.84 -24.60
CA SER A 4 -17.42 -26.52 -24.60
C SER A 4 -16.28 -26.59 -23.58
N THR A 5 -15.04 -26.70 -24.06
CA THR A 5 -13.85 -26.53 -23.24
C THR A 5 -13.89 -25.10 -22.75
N GLN A 6 -14.47 -24.90 -21.57
CA GLN A 6 -14.49 -23.62 -20.88
C GLN A 6 -13.03 -23.21 -20.75
N ALA A 7 -12.65 -22.08 -21.35
CA ALA A 7 -11.33 -21.50 -21.12
C ALA A 7 -11.15 -21.45 -19.60
N THR A 8 -10.17 -22.18 -19.10
CA THR A 8 -9.87 -22.20 -17.67
C THR A 8 -9.52 -20.77 -17.28
N LYS A 9 -10.42 -20.09 -16.57
CA LYS A 9 -10.11 -18.77 -16.02
C LYS A 9 -8.94 -18.95 -15.06
N THR A 10 -7.79 -18.38 -15.40
CA THR A 10 -6.64 -18.37 -14.49
C THR A 10 -6.91 -17.36 -13.37
N ALA A 11 -6.84 -17.83 -12.12
CA ALA A 11 -6.89 -16.96 -10.97
C ALA A 11 -5.62 -16.08 -10.96
N ILE A 12 -5.82 -14.77 -10.84
CA ILE A 12 -4.74 -13.78 -10.78
C ILE A 12 -4.41 -13.37 -9.34
N GLY A 13 -5.24 -13.80 -8.37
CA GLY A 13 -5.08 -13.49 -6.96
C GLY A 13 -6.16 -14.12 -6.10
N PHE A 14 -6.09 -13.84 -4.80
CA PHE A 14 -7.02 -14.33 -3.78
C PHE A 14 -7.46 -13.18 -2.88
N VAL A 15 -8.73 -13.22 -2.47
CA VAL A 15 -9.29 -12.26 -1.52
C VAL A 15 -8.76 -12.57 -0.12
N LYS A 16 -8.03 -11.63 0.47
CA LYS A 16 -7.48 -11.75 1.83
C LYS A 16 -8.46 -11.31 2.89
N LYS A 17 -9.21 -10.26 2.62
CA LYS A 17 -10.27 -9.74 3.48
C LYS A 17 -11.40 -9.21 2.60
N SER A 18 -12.64 -9.40 3.06
CA SER A 18 -13.83 -8.86 2.42
C SER A 18 -14.90 -8.56 3.47
N TYR A 19 -15.49 -7.37 3.44
CA TYR A 19 -16.60 -6.97 4.28
C TYR A 19 -17.71 -6.34 3.43
N GLY A 20 -18.97 -6.45 3.88
CA GLY A 20 -20.10 -5.85 3.19
C GLY A 20 -20.41 -6.48 1.83
N GLU A 21 -20.91 -5.65 0.91
CA GLU A 21 -21.39 -6.07 -0.41
C GLU A 21 -20.30 -5.90 -1.47
N VAL A 22 -19.65 -7.01 -1.83
CA VAL A 22 -18.60 -7.05 -2.85
C VAL A 22 -18.90 -8.11 -3.89
N TYR A 23 -18.86 -7.70 -5.16
CA TYR A 23 -19.21 -8.56 -6.28
C TYR A 23 -18.17 -8.48 -7.41
N ALA A 24 -17.88 -9.62 -8.03
CA ALA A 24 -17.17 -9.68 -9.29
C ALA A 24 -18.16 -9.92 -10.44
N TYR A 25 -17.95 -9.23 -11.55
CA TYR A 25 -18.68 -9.39 -12.81
C TYR A 25 -17.72 -9.89 -13.87
N ASP A 26 -18.01 -11.02 -14.50
CA ASP A 26 -17.20 -11.48 -15.61
C ASP A 26 -17.47 -10.71 -16.91
N ALA A 27 -16.70 -11.02 -17.96
CA ALA A 27 -16.86 -10.40 -19.28
C ALA A 27 -18.24 -10.64 -19.94
N SER A 28 -19.02 -11.61 -19.45
CA SER A 28 -20.41 -11.85 -19.88
C SER A 28 -21.45 -11.12 -19.03
N GLY A 29 -21.01 -10.42 -17.97
CA GLY A 29 -21.85 -9.73 -17.01
C GLY A 29 -22.38 -10.63 -15.88
N GLN A 30 -21.88 -11.87 -15.76
CA GLN A 30 -22.31 -12.78 -14.69
C GLN A 30 -21.70 -12.34 -13.36
N GLN A 31 -22.58 -12.14 -12.37
CA GLN A 31 -22.22 -11.70 -11.02
C GLN A 31 -21.86 -12.88 -10.11
N ARG A 32 -20.82 -12.70 -9.30
CA ARG A 32 -20.47 -13.58 -8.16
C ARG A 32 -20.14 -12.76 -6.93
N ILE A 33 -20.47 -13.27 -5.75
CA ILE A 33 -20.09 -12.65 -4.48
C ILE A 33 -18.63 -12.99 -4.19
N LEU A 34 -17.85 -12.00 -3.78
CA LEU A 34 -16.47 -12.20 -3.31
C LEU A 34 -16.43 -12.28 -1.79
N LYS A 35 -15.80 -13.33 -1.29
CA LYS A 35 -15.57 -13.55 0.15
C LYS A 35 -14.09 -13.81 0.40
N SER A 36 -13.64 -13.63 1.64
CA SER A 36 -12.30 -14.03 2.06
C SER A 36 -11.98 -15.47 1.64
N GLY A 37 -10.84 -15.65 0.98
CA GLY A 37 -10.36 -16.91 0.43
C GLY A 37 -10.80 -17.20 -1.01
N GLU A 38 -11.71 -16.40 -1.60
CA GLU A 38 -12.15 -16.58 -2.98
C GLU A 38 -11.09 -16.11 -3.99
N GLU A 39 -11.06 -16.76 -5.14
CA GLU A 39 -10.18 -16.38 -6.24
C GLU A 39 -10.68 -15.13 -6.97
N VAL A 40 -9.77 -14.31 -7.47
CA VAL A 40 -10.06 -13.27 -8.45
C VAL A 40 -9.51 -13.66 -9.82
N TYR A 41 -10.26 -13.39 -10.87
CA TYR A 41 -9.89 -13.76 -12.23
C TYR A 41 -9.58 -12.53 -13.07
N GLY A 42 -8.67 -12.69 -14.03
CA GLY A 42 -8.42 -11.64 -15.00
C GLY A 42 -9.67 -11.34 -15.83
N PHE A 43 -9.81 -10.07 -16.21
CA PHE A 43 -10.95 -9.46 -16.89
C PHE A 43 -12.26 -9.43 -16.10
N ASP A 44 -12.28 -9.90 -14.85
CA ASP A 44 -13.40 -9.63 -13.95
C ASP A 44 -13.40 -8.13 -13.56
N THR A 45 -14.59 -7.58 -13.39
CA THR A 45 -14.81 -6.27 -12.78
C THR A 45 -15.30 -6.46 -11.36
N ILE A 46 -14.51 -6.04 -10.38
CA ILE A 46 -14.93 -5.96 -8.99
C ILE A 46 -15.71 -4.65 -8.80
N LYS A 47 -16.84 -4.74 -8.09
CA LYS A 47 -17.59 -3.61 -7.57
C LYS A 47 -17.84 -3.82 -6.09
N THR A 48 -17.50 -2.82 -5.31
CA THR A 48 -17.88 -2.70 -3.90
C THR A 48 -19.06 -1.73 -3.83
N TYR A 49 -20.02 -2.02 -2.95
CA TYR A 49 -21.09 -1.10 -2.60
C TYR A 49 -20.76 -0.56 -1.20
N SER A 50 -21.49 -0.95 -0.15
CA SER A 50 -21.14 -0.65 1.24
C SER A 50 -20.00 -1.54 1.78
N GLY A 51 -19.06 -1.98 0.93
CA GLY A 51 -18.11 -3.05 1.24
C GLY A 51 -16.66 -2.64 1.09
N PHE A 52 -15.77 -3.47 1.61
CA PHE A 52 -14.31 -3.36 1.48
C PHE A 52 -13.77 -4.68 0.99
N ILE A 53 -12.74 -4.66 0.14
CA ILE A 53 -12.05 -5.87 -0.28
C ILE A 53 -10.55 -5.63 -0.41
N MET A 54 -9.77 -6.60 0.07
CA MET A 54 -8.33 -6.68 -0.12
C MET A 54 -8.00 -7.94 -0.92
N VAL A 55 -7.28 -7.77 -2.01
CA VAL A 55 -6.87 -8.82 -2.95
C VAL A 55 -5.35 -8.90 -2.94
N GLU A 56 -4.81 -10.09 -2.70
CA GLU A 56 -3.39 -10.41 -2.92
C GLU A 56 -3.27 -11.11 -4.27
N PHE A 57 -2.48 -10.54 -5.18
CA PHE A 57 -2.20 -11.12 -6.48
C PHE A 57 -1.12 -12.19 -6.39
N VAL A 58 -1.05 -13.06 -7.41
CA VAL A 58 -0.10 -14.17 -7.44
C VAL A 58 1.37 -13.74 -7.56
N ASP A 59 1.65 -12.46 -7.89
CA ASP A 59 3.00 -11.87 -7.82
C ASP A 59 3.34 -11.31 -6.42
N GLY A 60 2.47 -11.48 -5.43
CA GLY A 60 2.64 -10.95 -4.08
C GLY A 60 2.26 -9.48 -3.94
N SER A 61 1.92 -8.79 -5.04
CA SER A 61 1.32 -7.46 -4.95
C SER A 61 -0.08 -7.53 -4.38
N TRP A 62 -0.57 -6.41 -3.85
CA TRP A 62 -1.92 -6.36 -3.29
C TRP A 62 -2.65 -5.10 -3.72
N MET A 63 -3.97 -5.18 -3.65
CA MET A 63 -4.88 -4.09 -3.94
C MET A 63 -5.99 -4.11 -2.90
N ASP A 64 -6.39 -2.93 -2.46
CA ASP A 64 -7.59 -2.69 -1.69
C ASP A 64 -8.62 -1.85 -2.47
N MET A 65 -9.89 -2.06 -2.16
CA MET A 65 -11.00 -1.28 -2.67
C MET A 65 -11.96 -0.98 -1.51
N GLY A 66 -12.29 0.30 -1.34
CA GLY A 66 -13.23 0.80 -0.35
C GLY A 66 -14.68 0.73 -0.84
N ALA A 67 -15.58 1.43 -0.15
CA ALA A 67 -16.99 1.46 -0.54
C ALA A 67 -17.21 2.21 -1.86
N ASP A 68 -18.17 1.76 -2.66
CA ASP A 68 -18.58 2.32 -3.95
C ASP A 68 -17.46 2.38 -5.02
N ASP A 69 -16.40 1.61 -4.84
CA ASP A 69 -15.31 1.46 -5.80
C ASP A 69 -15.63 0.43 -6.89
N GLN A 70 -15.04 0.65 -8.06
CA GLN A 70 -15.11 -0.29 -9.18
C GLN A 70 -13.74 -0.41 -9.85
N MET A 71 -13.29 -1.65 -10.06
CA MET A 71 -12.08 -1.93 -10.83
C MET A 71 -12.25 -3.13 -11.78
N THR A 72 -11.80 -2.97 -13.02
CA THR A 72 -11.75 -4.05 -14.02
C THR A 72 -10.32 -4.55 -14.22
N PHE A 73 -10.04 -5.80 -13.87
CA PHE A 73 -8.72 -6.42 -14.00
C PHE A 73 -8.29 -6.62 -15.45
N ASN A 74 -7.69 -5.61 -16.08
CA ASN A 74 -7.32 -5.63 -17.50
C ASN A 74 -5.83 -5.29 -17.73
N GLU A 75 -5.42 -5.29 -19.00
CA GLU A 75 -4.04 -5.00 -19.41
C GLU A 75 -3.56 -3.61 -18.98
N SER A 76 -4.46 -2.65 -18.75
CA SER A 76 -4.11 -1.31 -18.32
C SER A 76 -3.64 -1.25 -16.87
N LEU A 77 -4.08 -2.20 -16.03
CA LEU A 77 -3.72 -2.24 -14.61
C LEU A 77 -2.41 -2.99 -14.37
N PHE A 78 -2.21 -4.11 -15.06
CA PHE A 78 -1.04 -4.96 -14.84
C PHE A 78 0.06 -4.76 -15.89
N GLY A 79 -0.26 -4.12 -17.03
CA GLY A 79 0.57 -4.11 -18.22
C GLY A 79 0.46 -5.44 -18.98
N LYS A 80 0.44 -5.39 -20.32
CA LYS A 80 0.23 -6.56 -21.20
C LYS A 80 1.17 -7.73 -20.87
N LYS A 81 2.45 -7.47 -20.60
CA LYS A 81 3.44 -8.50 -20.22
C LYS A 81 3.18 -9.13 -18.86
N ALA A 82 2.79 -8.35 -17.85
CA ALA A 82 2.56 -8.89 -16.52
C ALA A 82 1.23 -9.66 -16.47
N LEU A 83 0.19 -9.18 -17.16
CA LEU A 83 -1.06 -9.93 -17.27
C LEU A 83 -0.84 -11.29 -17.97
N THR A 84 -0.03 -11.35 -19.03
CA THR A 84 0.35 -12.60 -19.69
C THR A 84 1.14 -13.53 -18.77
N ALA A 85 2.08 -12.99 -17.97
CA ALA A 85 2.87 -13.76 -17.01
C ALA A 85 2.03 -14.32 -15.84
N LEU A 86 1.11 -13.53 -15.28
CA LEU A 86 0.23 -13.92 -14.17
C LEU A 86 -0.84 -14.93 -14.60
N MET A 87 -1.25 -14.90 -15.86
CA MET A 87 -2.22 -15.84 -16.39
C MET A 87 -1.62 -17.20 -16.78
N ASN A 88 -0.30 -17.40 -16.61
CA ASN A 88 0.43 -18.56 -17.12
C ASN A 88 0.06 -18.87 -18.59
N ILE A 89 -0.25 -17.81 -19.34
CA ILE A 89 -0.44 -17.91 -20.78
C ILE A 89 0.97 -17.94 -21.32
N GLU A 90 1.47 -19.16 -21.53
CA GLU A 90 2.59 -19.39 -22.45
C GLU A 90 2.32 -18.54 -23.70
N PRO A 91 3.29 -17.78 -24.24
CA PRO A 91 3.07 -16.85 -25.35
C PRO A 91 2.82 -17.61 -26.66
N ASP A 92 1.78 -18.44 -26.67
CA ASP A 92 1.50 -19.41 -27.72
C ASP A 92 0.79 -18.77 -28.89
N ASP A 93 0.30 -17.53 -28.80
CA ASP A 93 -0.11 -16.81 -30.01
C ASP A 93 1.10 -16.41 -30.87
N VAL A 94 2.24 -16.07 -30.25
CA VAL A 94 3.43 -15.68 -31.02
C VAL A 94 4.18 -16.93 -31.52
N THR A 95 4.18 -18.02 -30.76
CA THR A 95 4.76 -19.30 -31.17
C THR A 95 3.93 -19.97 -32.27
N LEU A 96 2.59 -19.99 -32.17
CA LEU A 96 1.69 -20.50 -33.21
C LEU A 96 1.75 -19.64 -34.49
N ILE A 97 1.86 -18.30 -34.37
CA ILE A 97 2.03 -17.42 -35.54
C ILE A 97 3.41 -17.61 -36.18
N LYS A 98 4.49 -17.79 -35.41
CA LYS A 98 5.83 -18.08 -35.94
C LYS A 98 5.90 -19.45 -36.62
N GLU A 99 5.27 -20.48 -36.05
CA GLU A 99 5.16 -21.79 -36.69
C GLU A 99 4.28 -21.76 -37.95
N ALA A 100 3.19 -20.99 -37.96
CA ALA A 100 2.34 -20.80 -39.13
C ALA A 100 3.05 -20.05 -40.27
N LEU A 101 3.86 -19.02 -39.96
CA LEU A 101 4.70 -18.30 -40.91
C LEU A 101 5.83 -19.18 -41.48
N VAL A 102 6.47 -20.00 -40.65
CA VAL A 102 7.51 -20.96 -41.08
C VAL A 102 6.90 -22.09 -41.92
N ALA A 103 5.63 -22.46 -41.68
CA ALA A 103 4.88 -23.45 -42.45
C ALA A 103 4.15 -22.87 -43.69
N GLY A 104 4.24 -21.56 -43.95
CA GLY A 104 3.63 -20.90 -45.10
C GLY A 104 2.09 -20.85 -45.08
N LYS A 105 1.47 -20.88 -43.90
CA LYS A 105 0.01 -20.78 -43.72
C LYS A 105 -0.42 -19.32 -43.50
N ASP A 106 -1.64 -18.98 -43.93
CA ASP A 106 -2.20 -17.62 -43.87
C ASP A 106 -2.61 -17.24 -42.42
N PRO A 107 -2.08 -16.13 -41.84
CA PRO A 107 -2.42 -15.67 -40.49
C PRO A 107 -3.88 -15.22 -40.32
N THR A 108 -4.65 -15.11 -41.40
CA THR A 108 -6.05 -14.64 -41.36
C THR A 108 -7.04 -15.74 -40.93
N ASP A 109 -6.60 -17.01 -40.87
CA ASP A 109 -7.45 -18.15 -40.47
C ASP A 109 -7.46 -18.42 -38.94
N ILE A 110 -6.66 -17.68 -38.16
CA ILE A 110 -6.43 -17.93 -36.72
C ILE A 110 -7.04 -16.89 -35.77
N ALA A 111 -7.70 -15.84 -36.28
CA ALA A 111 -8.42 -14.87 -35.45
C ALA A 111 -9.89 -14.79 -35.87
N GLN A 112 -10.83 -14.96 -34.94
CA GLN A 112 -12.23 -14.63 -35.21
C GLN A 112 -12.42 -13.10 -35.24
N PRO A 113 -13.16 -12.56 -36.23
CA PRO A 113 -13.38 -11.13 -36.36
C PRO A 113 -14.42 -10.65 -35.34
N THR A 114 -14.13 -9.59 -34.58
CA THR A 114 -15.17 -8.80 -33.91
C THR A 114 -15.48 -7.53 -34.70
N ALA A 115 -16.75 -7.43 -35.07
CA ALA A 115 -17.33 -6.52 -36.04
C ALA A 115 -17.54 -5.08 -35.52
N ALA A 116 -17.68 -4.16 -36.47
CA ALA A 116 -17.75 -2.71 -36.30
C ALA A 116 -19.17 -2.14 -36.04
N GLY A 117 -19.23 -1.11 -35.16
CA GLY A 117 -20.04 0.15 -35.22
C GLY A 117 -21.50 0.17 -34.73
N PRO A 118 -22.20 1.35 -34.61
CA PRO A 118 -21.74 2.74 -34.42
C PRO A 118 -22.46 3.56 -33.29
N ALA A 119 -21.83 4.67 -32.85
CA ALA A 119 -22.31 5.93 -32.21
C ALA A 119 -23.46 5.97 -31.15
N THR A 120 -23.19 6.56 -29.96
CA THR A 120 -23.79 7.85 -29.51
C THR A 120 -23.12 8.40 -28.24
N GLU A 121 -22.93 9.71 -28.28
CA GLU A 121 -22.45 10.65 -27.26
C GLU A 121 -23.44 10.79 -26.08
N GLY A 122 -22.96 10.89 -24.84
CA GLY A 122 -23.80 11.14 -23.67
C GLY A 122 -23.04 11.17 -22.34
N ALA A 123 -22.70 12.39 -21.90
CA ALA A 123 -22.44 12.86 -20.53
C ALA A 123 -21.55 11.99 -19.60
N ILE A 124 -20.30 12.42 -19.41
CA ILE A 124 -19.56 12.17 -18.18
C ILE A 124 -20.15 13.08 -17.08
N GLU A 125 -20.98 12.51 -16.20
CA GLU A 125 -21.20 13.13 -14.89
C GLU A 125 -19.96 12.86 -14.04
N ASP A 126 -19.22 13.94 -13.83
CA ASP A 126 -18.32 14.18 -12.72
C ASP A 126 -19.04 13.85 -11.40
N LEU A 127 -18.68 12.73 -10.79
CA LEU A 127 -18.90 12.46 -9.37
C LEU A 127 -17.58 11.90 -8.83
N GLY A 128 -16.88 12.74 -8.06
CA GLY A 128 -15.57 12.46 -7.51
C GLY A 128 -15.51 11.20 -6.65
N SER A 129 -14.87 10.16 -7.19
CA SER A 129 -14.39 9.01 -6.44
C SER A 129 -12.86 9.07 -6.40
N THR A 130 -12.29 8.85 -5.22
CA THR A 130 -10.87 8.60 -5.03
C THR A 130 -10.43 7.44 -5.93
N PRO A 131 -9.33 7.56 -6.68
CA PRO A 131 -8.91 6.48 -7.55
C PRO A 131 -8.44 5.28 -6.73
N PRO A 132 -8.79 4.05 -7.14
CA PRO A 132 -8.29 2.83 -6.49
C PRO A 132 -6.75 2.77 -6.55
N ILE A 133 -6.13 2.44 -5.42
CA ILE A 133 -4.66 2.33 -5.31
C ILE A 133 -4.24 0.94 -5.79
N ILE A 134 -3.40 0.91 -6.84
CA ILE A 134 -2.78 -0.33 -7.34
C ILE A 134 -1.35 -0.33 -6.82
N GLY A 135 -1.09 -1.08 -5.77
CA GLY A 135 0.27 -1.31 -5.27
C GLY A 135 0.96 -2.38 -6.09
N ARG A 136 2.21 -2.13 -6.50
CA ARG A 136 3.22 -3.19 -6.67
C ARG A 136 4.24 -2.95 -5.58
N GLU A 137 4.77 -4.00 -4.95
CA GLU A 137 6.04 -3.80 -4.25
C GLU A 137 7.02 -3.12 -5.22
N PRO A 138 7.77 -2.10 -4.78
CA PRO A 138 8.58 -1.30 -5.69
C PRO A 138 9.74 -2.15 -6.21
N GLN A 139 9.57 -2.75 -7.39
CA GLN A 139 10.69 -2.90 -8.32
C GLN A 139 10.87 -1.54 -8.97
N ALA A 140 11.91 -0.83 -8.57
CA ALA A 140 12.27 0.51 -9.00
C ALA A 140 12.02 0.75 -10.49
N VAL A 141 11.15 1.72 -10.81
CA VAL A 141 11.09 2.32 -12.15
C VAL A 141 11.19 3.83 -11.97
N LEU A 142 12.34 4.35 -12.40
CA LEU A 142 12.67 5.76 -12.52
C LEU A 142 11.63 6.44 -13.43
N SER A 143 10.93 7.46 -12.94
CA SER A 143 10.23 8.40 -13.80
C SER A 143 11.21 9.45 -14.32
N GLU A 144 11.37 9.47 -15.65
CA GLU A 144 12.08 10.50 -16.40
C GLU A 144 11.30 11.83 -16.36
N GLU A 145 11.91 12.87 -15.81
CA GLU A 145 12.02 14.22 -16.41
C GLU A 145 13.09 14.95 -15.57
N ILE A 146 14.22 15.43 -16.11
CA ILE A 146 14.36 16.58 -17.00
C ILE A 146 15.67 16.40 -17.80
N LEU A 147 15.58 16.47 -19.13
CA LEU A 147 16.73 16.50 -20.04
C LEU A 147 17.53 17.82 -19.91
N PRO A 148 18.87 17.80 -19.80
CA PRO A 148 19.69 18.86 -20.34
C PRO A 148 20.11 18.52 -21.77
N SER A 149 19.93 19.51 -22.64
CA SER A 149 20.12 19.51 -24.09
C SER A 149 21.40 18.83 -24.57
N ILE A 150 21.27 17.72 -25.31
CA ILE A 150 22.38 17.19 -26.11
C ILE A 150 22.38 17.90 -27.46
N THR A 151 23.36 18.77 -27.68
CA THR A 151 23.57 19.46 -28.96
C THR A 151 23.77 18.44 -30.08
N THR A 152 22.87 18.50 -31.07
CA THR A 152 22.96 17.77 -32.32
C THR A 152 24.20 18.20 -33.09
N THR A 153 25.28 17.44 -32.99
CA THR A 153 26.33 17.45 -34.01
C THR A 153 26.80 16.03 -34.22
N GLY A 154 26.19 15.34 -35.20
CA GLY A 154 26.76 14.11 -35.77
C GLY A 154 25.89 12.85 -35.81
N ILE A 155 24.55 12.93 -35.88
CA ILE A 155 23.69 11.73 -36.04
C ILE A 155 23.51 11.32 -37.52
N GLU A 156 23.97 12.11 -38.49
CA GLU A 156 23.95 11.68 -39.89
C GLU A 156 25.21 10.89 -40.25
N GLN A 157 25.21 9.59 -39.92
CA GLN A 157 25.83 8.48 -40.67
C GLN A 157 26.15 7.33 -39.71
N ARG A 158 25.22 6.36 -39.60
CA ARG A 158 25.49 4.90 -39.52
C ARG A 158 24.23 4.11 -39.16
N GLU A 159 23.18 4.25 -39.97
CA GLU A 159 22.32 3.07 -40.22
C GLU A 159 23.12 2.14 -41.14
N SER A 160 23.42 0.91 -40.69
CA SER A 160 23.69 -0.29 -41.54
C SER A 160 24.55 -1.39 -40.91
N GLN A 161 24.81 -1.43 -39.60
CA GLN A 161 25.46 -2.61 -39.02
C GLN A 161 24.85 -2.95 -37.66
N ALA A 162 23.98 -3.96 -37.66
CA ALA A 162 23.59 -4.69 -36.47
C ALA A 162 24.86 -5.19 -35.77
N ARG A 163 25.27 -4.51 -34.70
CA ARG A 163 26.22 -5.07 -33.75
C ARG A 163 25.44 -6.00 -32.86
N THR A 164 25.74 -7.29 -32.95
CA THR A 164 25.50 -8.24 -31.87
C THR A 164 25.92 -7.58 -30.57
N ILE A 165 24.98 -7.40 -29.65
CA ILE A 165 25.26 -6.93 -28.29
C ILE A 165 25.93 -8.11 -27.59
N SER A 166 27.22 -8.32 -27.85
CA SER A 166 28.05 -9.19 -27.03
C SER A 166 28.34 -8.44 -25.74
N GLU A 167 27.79 -8.96 -24.64
CA GLU A 167 28.11 -8.61 -23.26
C GLU A 167 28.14 -7.11 -22.95
N ILE A 168 27.04 -6.63 -22.35
CA ILE A 168 27.18 -5.60 -21.33
C ILE A 168 27.92 -6.29 -20.19
N GLU A 169 29.24 -6.14 -20.18
CA GLU A 169 30.06 -6.50 -19.03
C GLU A 169 29.66 -5.53 -17.91
N VAL A 170 28.83 -6.03 -16.99
CA VAL A 170 28.54 -5.34 -15.73
C VAL A 170 29.80 -5.45 -14.89
N ASP A 171 30.75 -4.57 -15.18
CA ASP A 171 31.91 -4.31 -14.33
C ASP A 171 31.35 -3.74 -13.01
N GLU A 172 31.57 -4.49 -11.91
CA GLU A 172 31.09 -4.28 -10.53
C GLU A 172 29.73 -4.95 -10.16
N PRO A 173 29.71 -6.27 -9.83
CA PRO A 173 28.53 -6.93 -9.27
C PRO A 173 28.09 -6.43 -7.87
N ASP A 174 28.85 -5.53 -7.23
CA ASP A 174 28.63 -5.15 -5.82
C ASP A 174 28.40 -3.65 -5.58
N LYS A 175 28.08 -2.85 -6.60
CA LYS A 175 27.66 -1.46 -6.34
C LYS A 175 26.17 -1.42 -6.09
N ALA A 176 25.78 -1.79 -4.86
CA ALA A 176 24.47 -1.48 -4.32
C ALA A 176 24.17 0.00 -4.65
N ILE A 177 23.15 0.23 -5.46
CA ILE A 177 22.61 1.56 -5.65
C ILE A 177 22.09 1.93 -4.27
N ALA A 178 22.82 2.79 -3.55
CA ALA A 178 22.36 3.36 -2.30
C ALA A 178 21.14 4.22 -2.63
N ILE A 179 19.96 3.61 -2.59
CA ILE A 179 18.71 4.34 -2.45
C ILE A 179 18.81 4.96 -1.07
N THR A 180 19.13 6.25 -1.04
CA THR A 180 19.11 7.00 0.22
C THR A 180 17.67 6.96 0.72
N PRO A 181 17.45 6.49 1.95
CA PRO A 181 16.14 6.63 2.57
C PRO A 181 15.64 8.06 2.46
N VAL A 182 14.40 8.23 2.00
CA VAL A 182 13.80 9.55 1.81
C VAL A 182 12.75 9.74 2.90
N PRO A 183 12.90 10.75 3.77
CA PRO A 183 11.88 11.06 4.76
C PRO A 183 10.62 11.60 4.08
N VAL A 184 9.45 11.15 4.53
CA VAL A 184 8.14 11.53 4.01
C VAL A 184 7.21 11.95 5.16
N SER A 185 6.31 12.89 4.87
CA SER A 185 5.19 13.19 5.77
C SER A 185 3.94 12.48 5.27
N ILE A 186 3.37 11.63 6.12
CA ILE A 186 2.20 10.82 5.84
C ILE A 186 1.06 11.35 6.70
N ILE A 187 -0.05 11.68 6.06
CA ILE A 187 -1.27 12.12 6.72
C ILE A 187 -2.36 11.13 6.36
N GLY A 188 -2.98 10.54 7.39
CA GLY A 188 -4.12 9.64 7.25
C GLY A 188 -5.43 10.41 7.04
N THR A 189 -6.53 9.77 7.42
CA THR A 189 -7.90 10.26 7.24
C THR A 189 -8.56 10.49 8.59
N ALA A 190 -9.89 10.55 8.62
CA ALA A 190 -10.66 10.63 9.87
C ALA A 190 -11.35 9.30 10.21
N ALA A 191 -10.90 8.22 9.57
CA ALA A 191 -11.40 6.87 9.76
C ALA A 191 -10.23 5.96 10.15
N ASP A 192 -10.55 4.76 10.65
CA ASP A 192 -9.55 3.75 11.00
C ASP A 192 -8.65 3.41 9.78
N ASP A 193 -7.38 3.80 9.86
CA ASP A 193 -6.39 3.67 8.80
C ASP A 193 -5.37 2.56 9.06
N ILE A 194 -4.77 2.04 7.98
CA ILE A 194 -3.59 1.16 8.03
C ILE A 194 -2.49 1.87 7.26
N ILE A 195 -1.46 2.32 7.98
CA ILE A 195 -0.40 3.17 7.45
C ILE A 195 0.94 2.44 7.50
N PHE A 196 1.66 2.48 6.38
CA PHE A 196 3.03 2.00 6.27
C PHE A 196 3.94 3.17 5.87
N GLY A 197 4.94 3.44 6.69
CA GLY A 197 6.06 4.32 6.39
C GLY A 197 7.00 3.72 5.36
N THR A 198 8.13 4.38 5.18
CA THR A 198 9.16 4.11 4.19
C THR A 198 10.39 3.48 4.84
N SER A 199 11.58 3.66 4.30
CA SER A 199 12.81 3.18 4.96
C SER A 199 13.65 4.31 5.54
N GLY A 200 13.10 5.53 5.51
CA GLY A 200 13.72 6.75 6.02
C GLY A 200 12.85 7.38 7.10
N ASP A 201 13.39 8.43 7.73
CA ASP A 201 12.82 9.07 8.90
C ASP A 201 11.49 9.79 8.59
N ASP A 202 10.37 9.12 8.81
CA ASP A 202 9.05 9.61 8.42
C ASP A 202 8.37 10.41 9.54
N LEU A 203 7.40 11.25 9.15
CA LEU A 203 6.48 11.90 10.07
C LEU A 203 5.06 11.46 9.74
N ILE A 204 4.45 10.70 10.63
CA ILE A 204 3.17 10.02 10.41
C ILE A 204 2.11 10.59 11.36
N GLU A 205 1.10 11.23 10.80
CA GLU A 205 -0.10 11.71 11.48
C GLU A 205 -1.29 10.92 10.94
N ALA A 206 -1.77 9.93 11.69
CA ALA A 206 -2.85 9.06 11.21
C ALA A 206 -4.22 9.77 11.23
N GLY A 207 -4.38 10.74 12.14
CA GLY A 207 -5.61 11.50 12.32
C GLY A 207 -6.57 10.83 13.32
N PRO A 208 -7.86 11.19 13.29
CA PRO A 208 -8.86 10.56 14.13
C PRO A 208 -9.20 9.13 13.67
N GLY A 209 -9.35 8.20 14.61
CA GLY A 209 -9.70 6.83 14.27
C GLY A 209 -9.13 5.82 15.26
N ASN A 210 -9.19 4.54 14.91
CA ASN A 210 -8.32 3.52 15.50
C ASN A 210 -7.34 3.05 14.44
N ASP A 211 -6.13 3.59 14.47
CA ASP A 211 -5.19 3.42 13.39
C ASP A 211 -4.17 2.31 13.67
N THR A 212 -3.69 1.67 12.61
CA THR A 212 -2.57 0.72 12.68
C THR A 212 -1.41 1.26 11.87
N ILE A 213 -0.30 1.57 12.54
CA ILE A 213 0.84 2.27 11.95
C ILE A 213 2.09 1.40 12.05
N THR A 214 2.80 1.29 10.93
CA THR A 214 4.13 0.66 10.82
C THR A 214 5.07 1.71 10.25
N GLY A 215 6.08 2.16 11.00
CA GLY A 215 7.08 3.12 10.53
C GLY A 215 8.03 2.54 9.49
N ASN A 216 8.34 1.24 9.67
CA ASN A 216 9.38 0.42 9.06
C ASN A 216 10.78 0.75 9.59
N SER A 217 11.68 1.29 8.77
CA SER A 217 13.05 1.59 9.20
C SER A 217 13.27 3.08 9.14
N GLY A 218 14.07 3.61 10.07
CA GLY A 218 14.29 5.04 10.17
C GLY A 218 13.97 5.54 11.56
N ALA A 219 14.26 6.81 11.83
CA ALA A 219 13.82 7.47 13.06
C ALA A 219 12.45 8.11 12.81
N ASP A 220 11.37 7.39 13.12
CA ASP A 220 10.01 7.79 12.74
C ASP A 220 9.30 8.59 13.84
N GLY A 221 8.57 9.62 13.42
CA GLY A 221 7.75 10.46 14.29
C GLY A 221 6.27 10.12 14.15
N PHE A 222 5.65 9.60 15.22
CA PHE A 222 4.21 9.36 15.28
C PHE A 222 3.52 10.54 15.97
N VAL A 223 2.63 11.23 15.26
CA VAL A 223 2.07 12.52 15.68
C VAL A 223 0.59 12.40 16.00
N TRP A 224 0.18 12.98 17.13
CA TRP A 224 -1.20 13.22 17.50
C TRP A 224 -1.47 14.70 17.66
N SER A 225 -2.46 15.18 16.90
CA SER A 225 -2.94 16.55 16.87
C SER A 225 -4.24 16.70 17.68
N GLN A 226 -4.60 17.94 17.99
CA GLN A 226 -5.90 18.24 18.58
C GLN A 226 -7.04 17.78 17.66
N GLY A 227 -7.93 16.94 18.19
CA GLY A 227 -9.09 16.41 17.47
C GLY A 227 -8.91 14.99 16.94
N ASP A 228 -7.72 14.41 17.07
CA ASP A 228 -7.47 12.99 16.78
C ASP A 228 -8.04 12.09 17.89
N ASP A 229 -8.18 12.63 19.10
CA ASP A 229 -8.69 11.88 20.22
C ASP A 229 -10.18 11.55 20.11
N GLY A 230 -10.55 10.44 20.73
CA GLY A 230 -11.92 9.97 20.81
C GLY A 230 -12.71 10.68 21.90
N THR A 231 -13.56 9.90 22.57
CA THR A 231 -14.39 10.41 23.68
C THR A 231 -14.13 9.62 24.94
N ALA A 232 -14.54 10.16 26.10
CA ALA A 232 -14.40 9.47 27.39
C ALA A 232 -15.04 8.07 27.44
N ILE A 233 -16.03 7.78 26.59
CA ILE A 233 -16.74 6.48 26.52
C ILE A 233 -16.27 5.59 25.37
N ALA A 234 -15.53 6.15 24.43
CA ALA A 234 -14.99 5.50 23.25
C ALA A 234 -13.69 6.24 22.89
N PRO A 235 -12.60 6.00 23.64
CA PRO A 235 -11.32 6.58 23.31
C PRO A 235 -10.86 6.04 21.95
N ALA A 236 -10.13 6.86 21.19
CA ALA A 236 -9.43 6.42 20.00
C ALA A 236 -8.26 5.51 20.43
N VAL A 237 -8.00 4.47 19.64
CA VAL A 237 -7.03 3.42 19.96
C VAL A 237 -6.13 3.14 18.78
N ASP A 238 -4.91 3.68 18.83
CA ASP A 238 -3.92 3.48 17.77
C ASP A 238 -2.93 2.40 18.15
N THR A 239 -2.45 1.67 17.16
CA THR A 239 -1.48 0.59 17.32
C THR A 239 -0.25 0.89 16.48
N ILE A 240 0.89 1.09 17.15
CA ILE A 240 2.19 1.13 16.47
C ILE A 240 2.80 -0.26 16.54
N THR A 241 3.18 -0.79 15.37
CA THR A 241 3.56 -2.20 15.22
C THR A 241 5.05 -2.49 15.39
N ASP A 242 5.90 -1.47 15.28
CA ASP A 242 7.36 -1.61 15.15
C ASP A 242 8.17 -0.52 15.87
N PHE A 243 7.55 0.20 16.82
CA PHE A 243 8.20 1.29 17.56
C PHE A 243 9.57 0.89 18.13
N SER A 244 10.61 1.62 17.72
CA SER A 244 12.00 1.33 18.05
C SER A 244 12.75 2.57 18.54
N ARG A 245 12.91 2.67 19.86
CA ARG A 245 13.79 3.70 20.47
C ARG A 245 15.25 3.59 20.04
N GLY A 246 15.66 2.40 19.57
CA GLY A 246 17.01 2.17 19.06
C GLY A 246 17.25 2.79 17.68
N GLU A 247 16.20 2.95 16.88
CA GLU A 247 16.25 3.59 15.56
C GLU A 247 16.06 5.10 15.66
N GLY A 248 15.38 5.57 16.72
CA GLY A 248 15.19 6.99 17.01
C GLY A 248 13.73 7.41 16.99
N ASP A 249 12.80 6.45 17.01
CA ASP A 249 11.38 6.73 16.96
C ASP A 249 10.90 7.56 18.15
N PHE A 250 9.94 8.43 17.87
CA PHE A 250 9.35 9.30 18.87
C PHE A 250 7.84 9.45 18.72
N LEU A 251 7.17 9.60 19.86
CA LEU A 251 5.75 9.88 19.96
C LEU A 251 5.57 11.38 20.24
N ASN A 252 5.02 12.11 19.28
CA ASN A 252 4.71 13.51 19.44
C ASN A 252 3.24 13.70 19.82
N VAL A 253 3.01 14.10 21.07
CA VAL A 253 1.69 14.39 21.63
C VAL A 253 1.55 15.86 22.03
N SER A 254 2.50 16.71 21.62
CA SER A 254 2.55 18.13 22.01
C SER A 254 1.29 18.91 21.65
N ASP A 255 0.72 18.64 20.48
CA ASP A 255 -0.50 19.32 20.02
C ASP A 255 -1.79 18.70 20.60
N LEU A 256 -1.70 17.49 21.17
CA LEU A 256 -2.82 16.81 21.83
C LEU A 256 -2.99 17.26 23.28
N LEU A 257 -1.91 17.43 24.02
CA LEU A 257 -1.96 17.76 25.45
C LEU A 257 -2.29 19.24 25.70
N VAL A 258 -2.94 19.51 26.83
CA VAL A 258 -3.30 20.86 27.26
C VAL A 258 -2.97 21.05 28.74
N GLY A 259 -1.96 21.86 29.02
CA GLY A 259 -1.58 22.25 30.40
C GLY A 259 -0.55 21.32 31.04
N GLU A 260 0.11 20.52 30.21
CA GLU A 260 1.25 19.68 30.52
C GLU A 260 2.50 20.49 30.88
N ASP A 261 3.31 19.92 31.76
CA ASP A 261 4.66 20.35 32.11
C ASP A 261 5.43 19.08 32.53
N ALA A 262 6.76 19.07 32.41
CA ALA A 262 7.63 17.98 32.86
C ALA A 262 7.35 17.50 34.30
N SER A 263 6.74 18.34 35.15
CA SER A 263 6.41 17.99 36.54
C SER A 263 5.06 17.30 36.76
N ASN A 264 4.17 17.22 35.75
CA ASN A 264 2.80 16.70 35.92
C ASN A 264 2.38 15.66 34.88
N LEU A 265 3.31 15.17 34.04
CA LEU A 265 3.01 14.27 32.92
C LEU A 265 2.44 12.92 33.33
N ASP A 266 2.64 12.49 34.58
CA ASP A 266 2.01 11.30 35.15
C ASP A 266 0.48 11.40 35.20
N GLN A 267 -0.08 12.61 35.17
CA GLN A 267 -1.52 12.85 35.07
C GLN A 267 -2.04 12.68 33.64
N PHE A 268 -1.18 12.88 32.64
CA PHE A 268 -1.52 12.87 31.22
C PHE A 268 -1.24 11.51 30.59
N LEU A 269 -0.09 10.89 30.88
CA LEU A 269 0.33 9.60 30.30
C LEU A 269 0.41 8.51 31.37
N GLN A 270 -0.43 7.49 31.24
CA GLN A 270 -0.44 6.32 32.12
C GLN A 270 -0.15 5.04 31.35
N LEU A 271 0.95 4.38 31.68
CA LEU A 271 1.44 3.21 30.96
C LEU A 271 0.97 1.92 31.65
N ASN A 272 0.37 1.02 30.87
CA ASN A 272 -0.01 -0.33 31.27
C ASN A 272 0.76 -1.36 30.43
N PHE A 273 1.31 -2.38 31.10
CA PHE A 273 2.13 -3.40 30.45
C PHE A 273 1.37 -4.73 30.42
N ALA A 274 1.18 -5.30 29.23
CA ALA A 274 0.51 -6.57 29.06
C ALA A 274 1.01 -7.30 27.81
N GLY A 275 1.29 -8.60 27.94
CA GLY A 275 1.61 -9.45 26.78
C GLY A 275 2.90 -9.07 26.04
N GLY A 276 3.85 -8.39 26.70
CA GLY A 276 5.06 -7.87 26.06
C GLY A 276 4.82 -6.61 25.22
N SER A 277 3.68 -5.92 25.43
CA SER A 277 3.32 -4.67 24.78
C SER A 277 3.04 -3.60 25.84
N THR A 278 3.12 -2.34 25.42
CA THR A 278 2.85 -1.18 26.27
C THR A 278 1.62 -0.45 25.75
N LEU A 279 0.61 -0.30 26.59
CA LEU A 279 -0.57 0.54 26.33
C LEU A 279 -0.39 1.86 27.07
N ILE A 280 -0.30 2.95 26.32
CA ILE A 280 -0.24 4.32 26.83
C ILE A 280 -1.66 4.86 26.83
N ASN A 281 -2.21 5.14 28.01
CA ASN A 281 -3.46 5.89 28.13
C ASN A 281 -3.13 7.37 28.21
N ILE A 282 -3.79 8.17 27.38
CA ILE A 282 -3.57 9.60 27.29
C ILE A 282 -4.83 10.33 27.74
N SER A 283 -4.67 11.21 28.72
CA SER A 283 -5.66 12.16 29.20
C SER A 283 -5.23 13.57 28.79
N PRO A 284 -5.76 14.13 27.69
CA PRO A 284 -5.27 15.38 27.11
C PRO A 284 -5.25 16.57 28.07
N ASP A 285 -6.17 16.63 29.03
CA ASP A 285 -6.31 17.71 30.00
C ASP A 285 -5.81 17.36 31.41
N GLY A 286 -5.18 16.20 31.58
CA GLY A 286 -4.70 15.71 32.88
C GLY A 286 -5.81 15.42 33.90
N SER A 287 -7.08 15.38 33.47
CA SER A 287 -8.22 15.10 34.36
C SER A 287 -8.31 13.65 34.81
N GLY A 288 -7.54 12.77 34.16
CA GLY A 288 -7.63 11.30 34.30
C GLY A 288 -8.71 10.68 33.41
N VAL A 289 -9.43 11.48 32.62
CA VAL A 289 -10.31 10.98 31.56
C VAL A 289 -9.48 10.67 30.33
N VAL A 290 -9.45 9.39 29.97
CA VAL A 290 -8.71 8.91 28.80
C VAL A 290 -9.57 9.06 27.56
N THR A 291 -9.08 9.81 26.56
CA THR A 291 -9.73 9.95 25.25
C THR A 291 -8.88 9.40 24.10
N GLN A 292 -7.60 9.15 24.36
CA GLN A 292 -6.66 8.54 23.41
C GLN A 292 -5.91 7.38 24.07
N GLN A 293 -5.69 6.30 23.33
CA GLN A 293 -4.87 5.16 23.72
C GLN A 293 -3.89 4.82 22.61
N VAL A 294 -2.63 4.56 22.97
CA VAL A 294 -1.60 4.13 22.02
C VAL A 294 -1.02 2.80 22.48
N LEU A 295 -1.18 1.78 21.66
CA LEU A 295 -0.63 0.45 21.86
C LEU A 295 0.69 0.32 21.09
N LEU A 296 1.79 0.20 21.82
CA LEU A 296 3.09 -0.19 21.28
C LEU A 296 3.17 -1.72 21.26
N SER A 297 2.85 -2.30 20.11
CA SER A 297 2.81 -3.76 19.94
C SER A 297 4.21 -4.34 19.96
N GLY A 298 4.44 -5.32 20.84
CA GLY A 298 5.74 -5.99 20.97
C GLY A 298 6.83 -5.18 21.69
N VAL A 299 6.50 -3.99 22.20
CA VAL A 299 7.40 -3.15 22.99
C VAL A 299 6.97 -3.12 24.45
N ASP A 300 7.79 -3.67 25.34
CA ASP A 300 7.56 -3.62 26.79
C ASP A 300 8.55 -2.66 27.45
N LEU A 301 8.13 -1.39 27.58
CA LEU A 301 8.97 -0.36 28.18
C LEU A 301 9.31 -0.66 29.65
N SER A 302 8.52 -1.49 30.34
CA SER A 302 8.82 -1.84 31.73
C SER A 302 10.04 -2.75 31.83
N VAL A 303 10.21 -3.64 30.85
CA VAL A 303 11.38 -4.50 30.73
C VAL A 303 12.58 -3.68 30.31
N ASP A 304 12.40 -2.78 29.34
CA ASP A 304 13.50 -1.99 28.82
C ASP A 304 14.10 -1.03 29.85
N PHE A 305 13.25 -0.36 30.63
CA PHE A 305 13.69 0.56 31.69
C PHE A 305 13.92 -0.13 33.04
N GLY A 306 13.59 -1.41 33.16
CA GLY A 306 13.76 -2.19 34.39
C GLY A 306 12.86 -1.76 35.55
N THR A 307 11.76 -1.08 35.26
CA THR A 307 10.78 -0.57 36.24
C THR A 307 9.38 -0.63 35.62
N ALA A 308 8.34 -0.82 36.43
CA ALA A 308 6.94 -0.70 35.98
C ALA A 308 6.30 0.63 36.41
N ASP A 309 7.09 1.55 36.96
CA ASP A 309 6.62 2.86 37.38
C ASP A 309 6.44 3.79 36.17
N SER A 310 5.18 4.10 35.83
CA SER A 310 4.85 4.90 34.65
C SER A 310 5.49 6.29 34.69
N ALA A 311 5.55 6.95 35.84
CA ALA A 311 6.13 8.28 35.98
C ALA A 311 7.64 8.29 35.66
N THR A 312 8.38 7.30 36.18
CA THR A 312 9.81 7.13 35.87
C THR A 312 10.03 6.87 34.39
N ILE A 313 9.22 6.00 33.77
CA ILE A 313 9.35 5.66 32.35
C ILE A 313 9.06 6.88 31.48
N VAL A 314 7.96 7.59 31.72
CA VAL A 314 7.59 8.79 30.97
C VAL A 314 8.69 9.84 31.06
N THR A 315 9.26 10.05 32.25
CA THR A 315 10.39 10.98 32.44
C THR A 315 11.60 10.57 31.58
N ASN A 316 11.96 9.28 31.59
CA ASN A 316 13.07 8.79 30.79
C ASN A 316 12.81 8.91 29.28
N LEU A 317 11.57 8.67 28.83
CA LEU A 317 11.20 8.84 27.42
C LEU A 317 11.34 10.29 26.95
N LEU A 318 11.02 11.25 27.81
CA LEU A 318 11.23 12.68 27.52
C LEU A 318 12.72 13.03 27.46
N ASP A 319 13.50 12.53 28.43
CA ASP A 319 14.94 12.77 28.50
C ASP A 319 15.67 12.16 27.28
N GLU A 320 15.18 11.03 26.77
CA GLU A 320 15.67 10.35 25.56
C GLU A 320 15.11 10.96 24.26
N GLY A 321 14.06 11.78 24.33
CA GLY A 321 13.38 12.36 23.17
C GLY A 321 12.42 11.41 22.44
N SER A 322 12.16 10.22 22.98
CA SER A 322 11.19 9.27 22.46
C SER A 322 9.73 9.68 22.71
N VAL A 323 9.50 10.68 23.56
CA VAL A 323 8.21 11.37 23.69
C VAL A 323 8.45 12.87 23.60
N VAL A 324 7.64 13.56 22.81
CA VAL A 324 7.69 15.01 22.60
C VAL A 324 6.36 15.63 23.02
N ILE A 325 6.46 16.68 23.85
CA ILE A 325 5.31 17.37 24.47
C ILE A 325 5.31 18.89 24.25
N THR A 326 6.39 19.47 23.75
CA THR A 326 6.56 20.93 23.55
C THR A 326 7.53 21.24 22.43
#